data_AF-A0A1X7T5V4-F1
#
_entry.id   AF-A0A1X7T5V4-F1
#
_cell.length_a   1.000
_cell.length_b   1.000
_cell.length_c   1.000
_cell.angle_alpha   90.00
_cell.angle_beta   90.00
_cell.angle_gamma   90.00
#
_symmetry.space_group_name_H-M   'P 1'
#
loop_
_entity.id
_entity.type
_entity.pdbx_description
1 polymer ?
#
loop_
_entity_poly.entity_id
_entity_poly.type
_entity_poly.pdbx_seq_one_letter_code
_entity_poly.pdbx_strand_id
1 'polypeptide(L)'
;MAVLAEAGHGSLHFGDTVLFLIKTKDYQGYVYSELSSSPFLTVYNLKEHNEKNPDFPNIAFASFKIMAPNKYKAKQQLKQAQLDPESQEHLNAL
;
A
#
# COMPACT_ATOMS: atom_id res chain seq x y z
N MET A 1 0.24 -25.01 13.31
CA MET A 1 1.38 -24.93 12.38
C MET A 1 0.93 -24.16 11.16
N ALA A 2 1.45 -22.95 10.94
CA ALA A 2 1.11 -22.17 9.75
C ALA A 2 1.94 -22.71 8.58
N VAL A 3 1.27 -23.31 7.61
CA VAL A 3 1.86 -23.73 6.34
C VAL A 3 2.17 -22.44 5.58
N LEU A 4 3.45 -22.11 5.40
CA LEU A 4 3.87 -21.11 4.42
C LEU A 4 3.40 -21.63 3.07
N ALA A 5 2.28 -21.10 2.58
CA ALA A 5 1.75 -21.45 1.28
C ALA A 5 2.85 -21.12 0.26
N GLU A 6 3.39 -22.15 -0.40
CA GLU A 6 4.14 -21.95 -1.62
C GLU A 6 3.26 -21.10 -2.54
N ALA A 7 3.81 -20.03 -3.10
CA ALA A 7 3.12 -19.24 -4.10
C ALA A 7 2.81 -20.18 -5.28
N GLY A 8 1.60 -20.73 -5.29
CA GLY A 8 1.13 -21.63 -6.32
C GLY A 8 1.28 -20.97 -7.68
N HIS A 9 1.51 -21.78 -8.71
CA HIS A 9 1.49 -21.28 -10.08
C HIS A 9 0.08 -20.73 -10.38
N GLY A 10 -0.07 -19.41 -10.29
CA GLY A 10 -1.35 -18.72 -10.42
C GLY A 10 -1.14 -17.26 -10.80
N SER A 11 -2.07 -16.73 -11.58
CA SER A 11 -2.09 -15.30 -11.91
C SER A 11 -2.63 -14.50 -10.72
N LEU A 12 -2.14 -13.28 -10.54
CA LEU A 12 -2.70 -12.32 -9.59
C LEU A 12 -4.03 -11.77 -10.13
N HIS A 13 -5.03 -11.66 -9.27
CA HIS A 13 -6.36 -11.13 -9.59
C HIS A 13 -6.69 -9.90 -8.74
N PHE A 14 -7.63 -9.09 -9.23
CA PHE A 14 -8.22 -8.04 -8.41
C PHE A 14 -8.99 -8.68 -7.24
N GLY A 15 -8.79 -8.13 -6.04
CA GLY A 15 -9.36 -8.64 -4.81
C GLY A 15 -8.37 -9.46 -3.98
N ASP A 16 -7.29 -9.97 -4.57
CA ASP A 16 -6.27 -10.74 -3.87
C ASP A 16 -5.58 -9.91 -2.80
N THR A 17 -5.28 -10.57 -1.68
CA THR A 17 -4.44 -10.02 -0.61
C THR A 17 -3.01 -10.50 -0.77
N VAL A 18 -2.08 -9.56 -0.84
CA VAL A 18 -0.67 -9.82 -1.13
C VAL A 18 0.25 -9.14 -0.12
N LEU A 19 1.46 -9.66 -0.04
CA LEU A 19 2.60 -9.02 0.62
C LEU A 19 3.60 -8.57 -0.45
N PHE A 20 4.18 -7.39 -0.29
CA PHE A 20 5.25 -6.93 -1.18
C PHE A 20 6.61 -7.20 -0.55
N LEU A 21 7.38 -8.09 -1.17
CA LEU A 21 8.75 -8.40 -0.78
C LEU A 21 9.73 -7.60 -1.63
N ILE A 22 10.51 -6.73 -1.00
CA ILE A 22 11.67 -6.08 -1.61
C ILE A 22 12.87 -6.97 -1.37
N LYS A 23 13.49 -7.46 -2.45
CA LYS A 23 14.65 -8.34 -2.38
C LYS A 23 15.76 -7.85 -3.30
N THR A 24 16.90 -7.50 -2.70
CA THR A 24 18.17 -7.28 -3.38
C THR A 24 19.19 -8.31 -2.90
N LYS A 25 20.44 -8.24 -3.38
CA LYS A 25 21.52 -9.13 -2.93
C LYS A 25 21.76 -9.02 -1.42
N ASP A 26 21.70 -7.79 -0.90
CA ASP A 26 22.11 -7.47 0.46
C ASP A 26 20.95 -7.09 1.38
N TYR A 27 19.73 -6.98 0.84
CA TYR A 27 18.56 -6.55 1.57
C TYR A 27 17.34 -7.40 1.23
N GLN A 28 16.56 -7.77 2.26
CA GLN A 28 15.29 -8.45 2.06
C GLN A 28 14.29 -7.95 3.11
N GLY A 29 13.12 -7.49 2.68
CA GLY A 29 12.13 -6.96 3.60
C GLY A 29 10.72 -6.83 3.04
N TYR A 30 9.72 -6.88 3.91
CA TYR A 30 8.32 -6.66 3.53
C TYR A 30 7.95 -5.19 3.68
N VAL A 31 7.21 -4.66 2.70
CA VAL A 31 6.59 -3.35 2.83
C VAL A 31 5.51 -3.43 3.92
N TYR A 32 5.52 -2.51 4.87
CA TYR A 32 4.55 -2.44 5.95
C TYR A 32 4.18 -0.99 6.31
N SER A 33 3.05 -0.84 7.00
CA SER A 33 2.57 0.44 7.55
C SER A 33 2.08 0.22 8.99
N GLU A 34 2.86 0.69 9.96
CA GLU A 34 2.59 0.50 11.40
C GLU A 34 1.35 1.25 11.91
N LEU A 35 0.90 2.29 11.18
CA LEU A 35 -0.19 3.16 11.59
C LEU A 35 -1.16 3.33 10.43
N SER A 36 -2.43 3.01 10.65
CA SER A 36 -3.52 3.21 9.69
C SER A 36 -3.69 4.66 9.20
N SER A 37 -3.02 5.61 9.86
CA SER A 37 -3.02 7.04 9.57
C SER A 37 -1.71 7.59 9.00
N SER A 38 -0.64 6.78 8.92
CA SER A 38 0.64 7.27 8.38
C SER A 38 0.60 7.30 6.85
N PRO A 39 0.96 8.43 6.22
CA PRO A 39 1.10 8.49 4.76
C PRO A 39 2.39 7.81 4.27
N PHE A 40 3.26 7.37 5.18
CA PHE A 40 4.54 6.76 4.84
C PHE A 40 4.51 5.24 5.00
N LEU A 41 5.03 4.56 3.98
CA LEU A 41 5.33 3.14 4.01
C LEU A 41 6.79 2.94 4.43
N THR A 42 7.04 1.88 5.18
CA THR A 42 8.36 1.48 5.64
C THR A 42 8.59 0.03 5.25
N VAL A 43 9.84 -0.44 5.35
CA VAL A 43 10.21 -1.79 4.92
C VAL A 43 10.85 -2.53 6.07
N TYR A 44 10.22 -3.62 6.47
CA TYR A 44 10.63 -4.43 7.61
C TYR A 44 11.78 -5.33 7.18
N ASN A 45 12.97 -5.11 7.75
CA ASN A 45 14.18 -5.83 7.36
C ASN A 45 14.20 -7.24 7.97
N LEU A 46 14.04 -8.26 7.11
CA LEU A 46 14.04 -9.67 7.51
C LEU A 46 15.40 -10.20 7.97
N LYS A 47 16.50 -9.48 7.68
CA LYS A 47 17.84 -9.84 8.19
C LYS A 47 18.02 -9.44 9.66
N GLU A 48 17.40 -8.34 10.08
CA GLU A 48 17.50 -7.82 11.45
C GLU A 48 16.49 -8.50 12.36
N HIS A 49 15.29 -8.80 11.82
CA HIS A 49 14.23 -9.44 12.57
C HIS A 49 13.62 -10.59 11.75
N ASN A 50 13.86 -11.81 12.22
CA ASN A 50 13.34 -13.02 11.58
C ASN A 50 11.80 -13.11 11.72
N GLU A 51 11.11 -13.72 10.75
CA GLU A 51 9.65 -13.93 10.76
C GLU A 51 9.15 -14.72 11.99
N LYS A 52 10.05 -15.43 12.69
CA LYS A 52 9.75 -16.15 13.95
C LYS A 52 9.90 -15.28 15.21
N ASN A 53 10.28 -14.01 15.06
CA ASN A 53 10.43 -13.09 16.18
C ASN A 53 9.02 -12.74 16.73
N PRO A 54 8.78 -12.82 18.05
CA PRO A 54 7.54 -12.31 18.66
C PRO A 54 7.29 -10.82 18.36
N ASP A 55 8.33 -10.04 18.09
CA ASP A 55 8.25 -8.63 17.67
C ASP A 55 8.04 -8.46 16.15
N PHE A 56 7.75 -9.54 15.43
CA PHE A 56 7.37 -9.44 14.02
C PHE A 56 6.09 -8.62 13.92
N PRO A 57 6.10 -7.49 13.18
CA PRO A 57 4.94 -6.63 13.06
C PRO A 57 3.79 -7.46 12.51
N ASN A 58 2.63 -7.30 13.12
CA ASN A 58 1.43 -8.06 12.73
C ASN A 58 1.29 -8.01 11.20
N ILE A 59 1.28 -9.19 10.58
CA ILE A 59 1.23 -9.35 9.12
C ILE A 59 0.08 -8.58 8.46
N ALA A 60 -0.97 -8.27 9.23
CA ALA A 60 -2.03 -7.36 8.83
C ALA A 60 -1.52 -6.00 8.33
N PHE A 61 -0.47 -5.45 8.96
CA PHE A 61 0.16 -4.16 8.59
C PHE A 61 1.03 -4.23 7.34
N ALA A 62 1.37 -5.44 6.87
CA ALA A 62 2.10 -5.68 5.63
C ALA A 62 1.19 -6.19 4.51
N SER A 63 -0.11 -6.32 4.76
CA SER A 63 -1.09 -6.89 3.83
C SER A 63 -1.76 -5.81 2.98
N PHE A 64 -1.76 -6.03 1.66
CA PHE A 64 -2.33 -5.11 0.68
C PHE A 64 -3.37 -5.82 -0.18
N LYS A 65 -4.43 -5.10 -0.56
CA LYS A 65 -5.44 -5.62 -1.48
C LYS A 65 -5.19 -5.09 -2.90
N ILE A 66 -5.14 -5.98 -3.88
CA ILE A 66 -5.05 -5.59 -5.29
C ILE A 66 -6.40 -5.01 -5.72
N MET A 67 -6.46 -3.70 -5.89
CA MET A 67 -7.69 -2.98 -6.28
C MET A 67 -7.64 -2.59 -7.75
N ALA A 68 -8.80 -2.56 -8.41
CA ALA A 68 -8.92 -2.01 -9.75
C ALA A 68 -8.59 -0.50 -9.74
N PRO A 69 -7.96 0.05 -10.80
CA PRO A 69 -7.70 1.48 -10.90
C PRO A 69 -9.02 2.26 -10.87
N ASN A 70 -9.19 3.15 -9.88
CA ASN A 70 -10.37 4.03 -9.83
C ASN A 70 -10.19 5.23 -10.77
N LYS A 71 -11.32 5.77 -11.26
CA LYS A 71 -11.32 6.99 -12.06
C LYS A 71 -11.12 8.22 -11.16
N TYR A 72 -9.89 8.73 -11.06
CA TYR A 72 -9.56 9.88 -10.23
C TYR A 72 -9.59 11.24 -10.96
N LYS A 73 -9.77 11.28 -12.28
CA LYS A 73 -9.68 12.52 -13.08
C LYS A 73 -10.57 13.66 -12.57
N ALA A 74 -11.84 13.39 -12.28
CA ALA A 74 -12.76 14.41 -11.76
C ALA A 74 -12.39 14.87 -10.34
N LYS A 75 -11.90 13.96 -9.49
CA LYS A 75 -11.44 14.30 -8.12
C LYS A 75 -10.13 15.10 -8.15
N GLN A 76 -9.26 14.84 -9.13
CA GLN A 76 -8.03 15.61 -9.33
C GLN A 76 -8.32 17.02 -9.81
N GLN A 77 -9.22 17.18 -10.79
CA GLN A 77 -9.67 18.49 -11.27
C GLN A 77 -10.33 19.31 -10.16
N LEU A 78 -11.20 18.69 -9.35
CA LEU A 78 -11.85 19.35 -8.22
C LEU A 78 -10.85 19.77 -7.13
N LYS A 79 -9.85 18.94 -6.81
CA LYS A 79 -8.78 19.33 -5.87
C LYS A 79 -7.95 20.50 -6.40
N GLN A 80 -7.68 20.54 -7.70
CA GLN A 80 -6.91 21.61 -8.31
C GLN A 80 -7.68 22.93 -8.31
N ALA A 81 -8.97 22.90 -8.65
CA ALA A 81 -9.86 24.07 -8.58
C ALA A 81 -10.08 24.59 -7.14
N GLN A 82 -9.90 23.76 -6.11
CA GLN A 82 -9.96 24.19 -4.70
C GLN A 82 -8.68 24.86 -4.20
N LEU A 83 -7.54 24.64 -4.87
CA LEU A 83 -6.25 25.25 -4.52
C LEU A 83 -6.05 26.61 -5.21
N ASP A 84 -6.78 26.89 -6.30
CA ASP A 84 -6.78 28.18 -7.00
C ASP A 84 -8.01 29.03 -6.60
N PRO A 85 -7.84 30.13 -5.85
CA PRO A 85 -8.95 30.98 -5.42
C PRO A 85 -9.72 31.63 -6.59
N GLU A 86 -9.08 31.90 -7.72
CA GLU A 86 -9.75 32.41 -8.93
C GLU A 86 -10.69 31.37 -9.57
N SER A 87 -10.43 30.07 -9.39
CA SER A 87 -11.26 29.00 -9.96
C SER A 87 -12.59 28.81 -9.22
N GLN A 88 -12.71 29.31 -7.98
CA GLN A 88 -13.95 29.24 -7.21
C GLN A 88 -15.00 30.27 -7.66
N GLU A 89 -14.59 31.43 -8.18
CA GLU A 89 -15.52 32.44 -8.70
C GLU A 89 -16.25 31.95 -9.96
N HIS A 90 -15.56 31.19 -10.82
CA HIS A 90 -16.14 30.64 -12.04
C HIS A 90 -17.13 29.48 -11.82
N LEU A 91 -17.00 28.73 -10.72
CA LEU A 91 -17.90 27.62 -10.38
C LEU A 91 -19.20 28.08 -9.70
N ASN A 92 -19.18 29.23 -9.02
CA ASN A 92 -20.35 29.82 -8.37
C ASN A 92 -21.18 30.73 -9.30
N ALA A 93 -20.69 30.99 -10.53
CA ALA A 93 -21.34 31.85 -11.52
C ALA A 93 -22.12 31.10 -12.62
N LEU A 94 -22.30 29.77 -12.47
CA LEU A 94 -23.15 28.89 -13.29
C LEU A 94 -24.30 28.34 -12.45
#